data_AF-E6LSK1-F1
#
_entry.id   AF-E6LSK1-F1
#
_cell.length_a   1.000
_cell.length_b   1.000
_cell.length_c   1.000
_cell.angle_alpha   90.00
_cell.angle_beta   90.00
_cell.angle_gamma   90.00
#
_symmetry.space_group_name_H-M   'P 1'
#
loop_
_entity.id
_entity.type
_entity.pdbx_description
1 polymer ?
#
loop_
_entity_poly.entity_id
_entity_poly.type
_entity_poly.pdbx_seq_one_letter_code
_entity_poly.pdbx_strand_id
1 'polypeptide(L)'
;MGRKTTAITLTSEEREYLKSQTRSRTIQAQTVCRARILLLKAEGVAIDVIADKVGINRCSIMLCLKKFKEGGVENALLDAPGRGRNAEITDDEKAWIINIACQKPVELGYSAEVWTRALLTKHINKVAEESGHIRLSTISQSKVRTILEEADIKPNKIKYYCRKRDPDFDQKMHNVLLVYKHLSMQFDEDGQLLPFAKDGQIVHVLSYDEKPGIQATANTYEDLPPDENYKTFSRDYEYKRLGTISLLA
;
A
#
# COMPACT_ATOMS: atom_id res chain seq x y z
N MET A 1 -50.28 27.90 19.33
CA MET A 1 -49.86 26.70 20.08
C MET A 1 -48.49 26.26 19.58
N GLY A 2 -47.46 26.31 20.44
CA GLY A 2 -46.08 25.98 20.07
C GLY A 2 -45.92 24.51 19.70
N ARG A 3 -45.31 24.23 18.56
CA ARG A 3 -44.98 22.87 18.11
C ARG A 3 -44.07 22.22 19.16
N LYS A 4 -44.52 21.14 19.83
CA LYS A 4 -43.69 20.41 20.80
C LYS A 4 -42.40 19.93 20.12
N THR A 5 -41.25 20.37 20.62
CA THR A 5 -39.94 19.96 20.13
C THR A 5 -39.65 18.54 20.62
N THR A 6 -39.69 17.56 19.72
CA THR A 6 -39.26 16.20 20.03
C THR A 6 -37.73 16.16 20.08
N ALA A 7 -37.16 15.84 21.25
CA ALA A 7 -35.73 15.59 21.40
C ALA A 7 -35.39 14.21 20.81
N ILE A 8 -34.16 14.05 20.33
CA ILE A 8 -33.64 12.73 19.97
C ILE A 8 -32.97 12.10 21.20
N THR A 9 -33.08 10.78 21.34
CA THR A 9 -32.38 10.03 22.38
C THR A 9 -31.00 9.65 21.84
N LEU A 10 -29.95 9.96 22.58
CA LEU A 10 -28.58 9.53 22.30
C LEU A 10 -28.07 8.73 23.51
N THR A 11 -27.33 7.67 23.28
CA THR A 11 -26.58 6.98 24.35
C THR A 11 -25.42 7.85 24.83
N SER A 12 -24.87 7.53 26.00
CA SER A 12 -23.68 8.24 26.53
C SER A 12 -22.49 8.11 25.57
N GLU A 13 -22.28 6.93 25.00
CA GLU A 13 -21.23 6.64 24.02
C GLU A 13 -21.40 7.45 22.73
N GLU A 14 -22.61 7.48 22.18
CA GLU A 14 -22.94 8.28 21.00
C GLU A 14 -22.71 9.78 21.24
N ARG A 15 -23.04 10.26 22.44
CA ARG A 15 -22.85 11.66 22.80
C ARG A 15 -21.38 12.03 22.92
N GLU A 16 -20.54 11.16 23.48
CA GLU A 16 -19.09 11.35 23.52
C GLU A 16 -18.46 11.29 22.13
N TYR A 17 -18.90 10.34 21.31
CA TYR A 17 -18.46 10.24 19.93
C TYR A 17 -18.78 11.50 19.13
N LEU A 18 -20.02 12.00 19.19
CA LEU A 18 -20.40 13.24 18.51
C LEU A 18 -19.59 14.46 19.01
N LYS A 19 -19.30 14.54 20.32
CA LYS A 19 -18.43 15.60 20.86
C LYS A 19 -17.01 15.50 20.32
N SER A 20 -16.44 14.30 20.19
CA SER A 20 -15.11 14.10 19.61
C SER A 20 -15.06 14.56 18.15
N GLN A 21 -16.10 14.24 17.36
CA GLN A 21 -16.23 14.70 15.98
C GLN A 21 -16.25 16.23 15.88
N THR A 22 -17.01 16.91 16.75
CA THR A 22 -17.09 18.39 16.73
C THR A 22 -15.79 19.11 17.08
N ARG A 23 -14.88 18.44 17.81
CA ARG A 23 -13.59 18.98 18.22
C ARG A 23 -12.48 18.70 17.21
N SER A 24 -12.69 17.77 16.29
CA SER A 24 -11.66 17.38 15.34
C SER A 24 -11.41 18.45 14.29
N ARG A 25 -10.13 18.69 13.98
CA ARG A 25 -9.68 19.68 12.98
C ARG A 25 -9.48 19.08 11.58
N THR A 26 -9.49 17.75 11.47
CA THR A 26 -9.12 17.04 10.22
C THR A 26 -10.32 16.45 9.49
N ILE A 27 -11.50 16.46 10.09
CA ILE A 27 -12.72 15.84 9.54
C ILE A 27 -13.46 16.84 8.67
N GLN A 28 -14.20 16.34 7.68
CA GLN A 28 -15.01 17.16 6.80
C GLN A 28 -15.97 18.07 7.60
N ALA A 29 -16.02 19.35 7.22
CA ALA A 29 -16.86 20.36 7.87
C ALA A 29 -18.35 19.93 7.89
N GLN A 30 -18.81 19.22 6.86
CA GLN A 30 -20.18 18.70 6.81
C GLN A 30 -20.48 17.69 7.92
N THR A 31 -19.55 16.77 8.22
CA THR A 31 -19.66 15.79 9.31
C THR A 31 -19.71 16.50 10.67
N VAL A 32 -18.86 17.52 10.85
CA VAL A 32 -18.86 18.36 12.07
C VAL A 32 -20.21 19.07 12.24
N CYS A 33 -20.76 19.66 11.17
CA CYS A 33 -22.06 20.30 11.20
C CYS A 33 -23.20 19.32 11.53
N ARG A 34 -23.21 18.13 10.92
CA ARG A 34 -24.18 17.06 11.23
C ARG A 34 -24.09 16.63 12.69
N ALA A 35 -22.88 16.49 13.24
CA ALA A 35 -22.68 16.17 14.64
C ALA A 35 -23.23 17.25 15.59
N ARG A 36 -23.01 18.54 15.26
CA ARG A 36 -23.58 19.68 16.02
C ARG A 36 -25.11 19.68 16.00
N ILE A 37 -25.72 19.35 14.86
CA ILE A 37 -27.18 19.25 14.71
C ILE A 37 -27.75 18.20 15.67
N LEU A 38 -27.14 17.00 15.72
CA LEU A 38 -27.61 15.92 16.59
C LEU A 38 -27.48 16.27 18.07
N LEU A 39 -26.34 16.84 18.49
CA LEU A 39 -26.13 17.27 19.88
C LEU A 39 -27.18 18.32 20.31
N LEU A 40 -27.39 19.37 19.51
CA LEU A 40 -28.38 20.41 19.81
C LEU A 40 -29.81 19.84 19.81
N LYS A 41 -30.10 18.88 18.93
CA LYS A 41 -31.42 18.25 18.90
C LYS A 41 -31.67 17.35 20.09
N ALA A 42 -30.64 16.68 20.62
CA ALA A 42 -30.71 15.90 21.86
C ALA A 42 -30.95 16.78 23.09
N GLU A 43 -30.48 18.02 23.07
CA GLU A 43 -30.76 19.05 24.09
C GLU A 43 -32.18 19.65 23.99
N GLY A 44 -32.99 19.19 23.03
CA GLY A 44 -34.38 19.65 22.87
C GLY A 44 -34.53 20.97 22.12
N VAL A 45 -33.45 21.49 21.52
CA VAL A 45 -33.47 22.76 20.78
C VAL A 45 -34.38 22.67 19.54
N ALA A 46 -35.13 23.74 19.29
CA ALA A 46 -36.01 23.85 18.12
C ALA A 46 -35.20 23.90 16.82
N ILE A 47 -35.73 23.34 15.74
CA ILE A 47 -35.03 23.23 14.44
C ILE A 47 -34.64 24.62 13.90
N ASP A 48 -35.49 25.62 14.05
CA ASP A 48 -35.23 26.98 13.56
C ASP A 48 -34.05 27.61 14.33
N VAL A 49 -33.96 27.40 15.65
CA VAL A 49 -32.82 27.85 16.47
C VAL A 49 -31.53 27.09 16.12
N ILE A 50 -31.63 25.80 15.76
CA ILE A 50 -30.48 25.03 15.28
C ILE A 50 -29.99 25.58 13.94
N ALA A 51 -30.90 25.96 13.04
CA ALA A 51 -30.57 26.56 11.75
C ALA A 51 -29.75 27.83 11.93
N ASP A 52 -30.15 28.72 12.84
CA ASP A 52 -29.42 29.94 13.14
C ASP A 52 -28.05 29.67 13.78
N LYS A 53 -27.95 28.72 14.72
CA LYS A 53 -26.69 28.37 15.40
C LYS A 53 -25.66 27.69 14.51
N VAL A 54 -26.11 26.87 13.56
CA VAL A 54 -25.23 26.08 12.69
C VAL A 54 -25.03 26.76 11.32
N GLY A 55 -25.90 27.70 10.95
CA GLY A 55 -25.84 28.42 9.67
C GLY A 55 -26.27 27.57 8.48
N ILE A 56 -27.23 26.66 8.66
CA ILE A 56 -27.66 25.70 7.64
C ILE A 56 -29.18 25.74 7.46
N ASN A 57 -29.65 25.58 6.23
CA ASN A 57 -31.07 25.50 5.91
C ASN A 57 -31.79 24.39 6.70
N ARG A 58 -32.98 24.72 7.20
CA ARG A 58 -33.95 23.80 7.85
C ARG A 58 -34.12 22.47 7.12
N CYS A 59 -34.19 22.47 5.79
CA CYS A 59 -34.32 21.23 5.00
C CYS A 59 -33.15 20.26 5.22
N SER A 60 -31.92 20.77 5.30
CA SER A 60 -30.73 19.95 5.54
C SER A 60 -30.68 19.41 6.98
N ILE A 61 -31.18 20.18 7.95
CA ILE A 61 -31.33 19.72 9.34
C ILE A 61 -32.35 18.59 9.41
N MET A 62 -33.52 18.75 8.78
CA MET A 62 -34.54 17.70 8.73
C MET A 62 -34.02 16.44 8.04
N LEU A 63 -33.22 16.58 6.98
CA LEU A 63 -32.59 15.44 6.31
C LEU A 63 -31.59 14.71 7.21
N CYS A 64 -30.75 15.44 7.96
CA CYS A 64 -29.83 14.84 8.93
C CYS A 64 -30.58 14.07 10.03
N LEU A 65 -31.66 14.65 10.57
CA LEU A 65 -32.49 13.99 11.57
C LEU A 65 -33.26 12.78 11.00
N LYS A 66 -33.67 12.84 9.74
CA LYS A 66 -34.29 11.70 9.04
C LYS A 66 -33.31 10.55 8.92
N LYS A 67 -32.09 10.81 8.45
CA LYS A 67 -31.02 9.80 8.36
C LYS A 67 -30.68 9.18 9.72
N PHE A 68 -30.65 10.00 10.78
CA PHE A 68 -30.47 9.51 12.15
C PHE A 68 -31.57 8.54 12.57
N LYS A 69 -32.83 8.84 12.25
CA LYS A 69 -33.94 7.91 12.55
C LYS A 69 -33.87 6.62 11.73
N GLU A 70 -33.35 6.67 10.52
CA GLU A 70 -33.27 5.51 9.62
C GLU A 70 -32.10 4.57 9.96
N GLY A 71 -31.00 5.07 10.50
CA GLY A 71 -29.78 4.27 10.69
C GLY A 71 -28.81 4.76 11.77
N GLY A 72 -29.29 5.54 12.73
CA GLY A 72 -28.49 6.00 13.87
C GLY A 72 -27.42 7.04 13.53
N VAL A 73 -26.44 7.18 14.41
CA VAL A 73 -25.39 8.22 14.32
C VAL A 73 -24.53 8.06 13.06
N GLU A 74 -24.11 6.84 12.72
CA GLU A 74 -23.23 6.62 11.56
C GLU A 74 -23.90 7.04 10.25
N ASN A 75 -25.15 6.63 10.03
CA ASN A 75 -25.92 6.99 8.84
C ASN A 75 -26.22 8.50 8.78
N ALA A 76 -26.35 9.16 9.93
CA ALA A 76 -26.57 10.59 10.00
C ALA A 76 -25.30 11.39 9.66
N LEU A 77 -24.13 10.89 10.04
CA LEU A 77 -22.84 11.55 9.84
C LEU A 77 -22.30 11.32 8.42
N LEU A 78 -22.31 10.07 7.96
CA LEU A 78 -21.73 9.66 6.68
C LEU A 78 -22.76 9.76 5.55
N ASP A 79 -22.27 9.91 4.32
CA ASP A 79 -23.13 9.77 3.15
C ASP A 79 -23.17 8.31 2.70
N ALA A 80 -24.37 7.88 2.30
CA ALA A 80 -24.55 6.53 1.79
C ALA A 80 -23.65 6.32 0.56
N PRO A 81 -22.97 5.16 0.48
CA PRO A 81 -22.16 4.84 -0.69
C PRO A 81 -23.04 4.86 -1.95
N GLY A 82 -22.51 5.42 -3.04
CA GLY A 82 -23.17 5.40 -4.35
C GLY A 82 -23.98 6.65 -4.72
N ARG A 83 -24.12 7.66 -3.84
CA ARG A 83 -24.71 8.96 -4.23
C ARG A 83 -23.65 9.85 -4.90
N GLY A 84 -23.13 9.40 -6.04
CA GLY A 84 -22.09 10.09 -6.82
C GLY A 84 -22.20 9.78 -8.31
N ARG A 85 -21.31 10.35 -9.12
CA ARG A 85 -21.20 10.01 -10.55
C ARG A 85 -20.88 8.52 -10.66
N ASN A 86 -21.63 7.80 -11.49
CA ASN A 86 -21.35 6.39 -11.78
C ASN A 86 -19.89 6.23 -12.19
N ALA A 87 -19.27 5.12 -11.76
CA ALA A 87 -17.90 4.82 -12.14
C ALA A 87 -17.82 4.74 -13.67
N GLU A 88 -16.96 5.56 -14.26
CA GLU A 88 -16.72 5.54 -15.72
C GLU A 88 -15.91 4.34 -16.17
N ILE A 89 -15.19 3.72 -15.23
CA ILE A 89 -14.35 2.55 -15.48
C ILE A 89 -15.08 1.34 -14.93
N THR A 90 -15.37 0.38 -15.80
CA THR A 90 -16.07 -0.86 -15.44
C THR A 90 -15.15 -1.80 -14.67
N ASP A 91 -15.73 -2.81 -14.01
CA ASP A 91 -14.92 -3.81 -13.32
C ASP A 91 -14.13 -4.69 -14.31
N ASP A 92 -14.68 -4.93 -15.50
CA ASP A 92 -13.98 -5.60 -16.61
C ASP A 92 -12.73 -4.82 -17.04
N GLU A 93 -12.85 -3.49 -17.17
CA GLU A 93 -11.72 -2.62 -17.49
C GLU A 93 -10.64 -2.62 -16.39
N LYS A 94 -11.04 -2.68 -15.12
CA LYS A 94 -10.08 -2.84 -14.01
C LYS A 94 -9.37 -4.18 -14.07
N ALA A 95 -10.10 -5.27 -14.31
CA ALA A 95 -9.54 -6.61 -14.44
C ALA A 95 -8.54 -6.69 -15.61
N TRP A 96 -8.85 -6.03 -16.72
CA TRP A 96 -7.94 -5.93 -17.86
C TRP A 96 -6.66 -5.15 -17.53
N ILE A 97 -6.76 -4.01 -16.83
CA ILE A 97 -5.57 -3.27 -16.34
C ILE A 97 -4.71 -4.14 -15.44
N ILE A 98 -5.34 -4.89 -14.53
CA ILE A 98 -4.67 -5.80 -13.60
C ILE A 98 -3.93 -6.90 -14.38
N ASN A 99 -4.58 -7.50 -15.39
CA ASN A 99 -3.97 -8.53 -16.21
C ASN A 99 -2.68 -8.03 -16.90
N ILE A 100 -2.71 -6.82 -17.48
CA ILE A 100 -1.52 -6.21 -18.07
C ILE A 100 -0.43 -5.97 -17.02
N ALA A 101 -0.81 -5.49 -15.83
CA ALA A 101 0.12 -5.23 -14.75
C ALA A 101 0.81 -6.52 -14.24
N CYS A 102 0.17 -7.68 -14.39
CA CYS A 102 0.74 -8.98 -14.03
C CYS A 102 1.69 -9.56 -15.08
N GLN A 103 1.70 -9.02 -16.31
CA GLN A 103 2.66 -9.40 -17.36
C GLN A 103 3.98 -8.65 -17.20
N LYS A 104 5.07 -9.11 -17.81
CA LYS A 104 6.33 -8.37 -17.79
C LYS A 104 6.41 -7.38 -18.95
N PRO A 105 6.92 -6.15 -18.74
CA PRO A 105 7.12 -5.22 -19.85
C PRO A 105 8.05 -5.76 -20.94
N VAL A 106 9.02 -6.62 -20.59
CA VAL A 106 9.91 -7.27 -21.57
C VAL A 106 9.16 -8.17 -22.57
N GLU A 107 8.11 -8.85 -22.13
CA GLU A 107 7.26 -9.70 -22.99
C GLU A 107 6.45 -8.86 -23.99
N LEU A 108 6.27 -7.58 -23.66
CA LEU A 108 5.55 -6.59 -24.47
C LEU A 108 6.49 -5.66 -25.25
N GLY A 109 7.77 -6.02 -25.34
CA GLY A 109 8.77 -5.33 -26.16
C GLY A 109 9.42 -4.11 -25.51
N TYR A 110 9.31 -3.92 -24.19
CA TYR A 110 10.03 -2.87 -23.48
C TYR A 110 11.36 -3.36 -22.91
N SER A 111 12.37 -2.49 -22.85
CA SER A 111 13.64 -2.81 -22.18
C SER A 111 13.55 -2.81 -20.65
N ALA A 112 12.44 -2.32 -20.08
CA ALA A 112 12.23 -2.28 -18.64
C ALA A 112 11.83 -3.65 -18.10
N GLU A 113 12.50 -4.11 -17.05
CA GLU A 113 12.21 -5.41 -16.43
C GLU A 113 10.87 -5.43 -15.67
N VAL A 114 10.51 -4.31 -15.05
CA VAL A 114 9.28 -4.15 -14.25
C VAL A 114 8.50 -2.92 -14.69
N TRP A 115 7.20 -2.93 -14.42
CA TRP A 115 6.36 -1.79 -14.72
C TRP A 115 6.71 -0.59 -13.85
N THR A 116 7.09 0.53 -14.48
CA THR A 116 6.94 1.83 -13.83
C THR A 116 5.52 2.32 -14.01
N ARG A 117 5.02 3.14 -13.07
CA ARG A 117 3.66 3.71 -13.15
C ARG A 117 3.44 4.44 -14.47
N ALA A 118 4.41 5.24 -14.91
CA ALA A 118 4.33 5.97 -16.16
C ALA A 118 4.34 5.04 -17.39
N LEU A 119 5.20 4.01 -17.38
CA LEU A 119 5.29 3.05 -18.49
C LEU A 119 4.02 2.23 -18.64
N LEU A 120 3.47 1.72 -17.53
CA LEU A 120 2.23 0.96 -17.53
C LEU A 120 1.06 1.79 -18.05
N THR A 121 0.89 3.03 -17.56
CA THR A 121 -0.16 3.92 -18.06
C THR A 121 0.03 4.23 -19.54
N LYS A 122 1.27 4.48 -20.00
CA LYS A 122 1.54 4.71 -21.42
C LYS A 122 1.19 3.49 -22.28
N HIS A 123 1.49 2.28 -21.80
CA HIS A 123 1.15 1.05 -22.49
C HIS A 123 -0.36 0.83 -22.56
N ILE A 124 -1.05 1.00 -21.42
CA ILE A 124 -2.52 0.94 -21.34
C ILE A 124 -3.15 1.90 -22.35
N ASN A 125 -2.74 3.17 -22.36
CA ASN A 125 -3.29 4.16 -23.27
C ASN A 125 -3.12 3.79 -24.74
N LYS A 126 -2.02 3.10 -25.09
CA LYS A 126 -1.72 2.66 -26.45
C LYS A 126 -2.60 1.50 -26.91
N VAL A 127 -2.83 0.50 -26.05
CA VAL A 127 -3.46 -0.78 -26.43
C VAL A 127 -4.96 -0.82 -26.09
N ALA A 128 -5.44 0.12 -25.26
CA ALA A 128 -6.80 0.12 -24.77
C ALA A 128 -7.87 0.20 -25.87
N GLU A 129 -7.69 1.04 -26.89
CA GLU A 129 -8.67 1.18 -27.98
C GLU A 129 -8.77 -0.10 -28.83
N GLU A 130 -7.63 -0.73 -29.11
CA GLU A 130 -7.57 -2.02 -29.83
C GLU A 130 -8.29 -3.14 -29.05
N SER A 131 -8.30 -3.05 -27.72
CA SER A 131 -8.97 -4.00 -26.82
C SER A 131 -10.44 -3.62 -26.54
N GLY A 132 -10.98 -2.58 -27.18
CA GLY A 132 -12.38 -2.13 -26.99
C GLY A 132 -12.62 -1.25 -25.76
N HIS A 133 -11.58 -0.86 -25.03
CA HIS A 133 -11.65 -0.08 -23.80
C HIS A 133 -11.35 1.41 -24.05
N ILE A 134 -12.21 2.10 -24.80
CA ILE A 134 -12.00 3.50 -25.23
C ILE A 134 -11.72 4.42 -24.03
N ARG A 135 -12.40 4.22 -22.90
CA ARG A 135 -12.22 5.06 -21.72
C ARG A 135 -10.80 4.99 -21.16
N LEU A 136 -10.12 3.87 -21.34
CA LEU A 136 -8.77 3.64 -20.85
C LEU A 136 -7.69 4.28 -21.71
N SER A 137 -7.97 4.75 -22.94
CA SER A 137 -6.97 5.42 -23.78
C SER A 137 -6.47 6.74 -23.22
N THR A 138 -7.26 7.34 -22.32
CA THR A 138 -6.98 8.62 -21.65
C THR A 138 -6.90 8.47 -20.13
N ILE A 139 -6.68 7.26 -19.61
CA ILE A 139 -6.60 7.05 -18.16
C ILE A 139 -5.38 7.77 -17.59
N SER A 140 -5.57 8.41 -16.43
CA SER A 140 -4.47 9.07 -15.73
C SER A 140 -3.66 8.08 -14.90
N GLN A 141 -2.38 8.38 -14.72
CA GLN A 141 -1.47 7.57 -13.90
C GLN A 141 -1.98 7.39 -12.46
N SER A 142 -2.61 8.42 -11.89
CA SER A 142 -3.20 8.36 -10.54
C SER A 142 -4.34 7.35 -10.46
N LYS A 143 -5.18 7.25 -11.50
CA LYS A 143 -6.30 6.31 -11.53
C LYS A 143 -5.83 4.87 -11.67
N VAL A 144 -4.84 4.61 -12.54
CA VAL A 144 -4.17 3.30 -12.65
C VAL A 144 -3.57 2.91 -11.30
N ARG A 145 -2.90 3.85 -10.62
CA ARG A 145 -2.36 3.62 -9.28
C ARG A 145 -3.45 3.22 -8.28
N THR A 146 -4.58 3.94 -8.24
CA THR A 146 -5.69 3.61 -7.32
C THR A 146 -6.23 2.21 -7.58
N ILE A 147 -6.44 1.83 -8.86
CA ILE A 147 -6.91 0.49 -9.23
C ILE A 147 -5.94 -0.59 -8.74
N LEU A 148 -4.64 -0.39 -8.93
CA LEU A 148 -3.62 -1.33 -8.45
C LEU A 148 -3.53 -1.38 -6.91
N GLU A 149 -3.73 -0.26 -6.23
CA GLU A 149 -3.76 -0.21 -4.76
C GLU A 149 -5.00 -0.90 -4.18
N GLU A 150 -6.16 -0.74 -4.82
CA GLU A 150 -7.41 -1.44 -4.47
C GLU A 150 -7.29 -2.96 -4.66
N ALA A 151 -6.59 -3.41 -5.71
CA ALA A 151 -6.26 -4.81 -5.94
C ALA A 151 -5.05 -5.32 -5.13
N ASP A 152 -4.36 -4.43 -4.41
CA ASP A 152 -3.09 -4.64 -3.72
C ASP A 152 -1.97 -5.27 -4.59
N ILE A 153 -1.91 -4.89 -5.87
CA ILE A 153 -0.90 -5.36 -6.83
C ILE A 153 0.21 -4.31 -6.99
N LYS A 154 1.46 -4.76 -6.93
CA LYS A 154 2.67 -3.93 -6.92
C LYS A 154 3.61 -4.41 -8.04
N PRO A 155 3.29 -4.09 -9.30
CA PRO A 155 4.01 -4.62 -10.47
C PRO A 155 5.40 -4.01 -10.64
N ASN A 156 5.71 -2.95 -9.89
CA ASN A 156 6.99 -2.26 -9.86
C ASN A 156 7.96 -2.83 -8.81
N LYS A 157 7.59 -3.91 -8.12
CA LYS A 157 8.37 -4.51 -7.04
C LYS A 157 8.61 -5.99 -7.29
N ILE A 158 9.84 -6.42 -7.02
CA ILE A 158 10.24 -7.83 -7.01
C ILE A 158 10.55 -8.20 -5.56
N LYS A 159 9.96 -9.29 -5.08
CA LYS A 159 10.26 -9.88 -3.78
C LYS A 159 11.04 -11.15 -3.99
N TYR A 160 12.20 -11.24 -3.36
CA TYR A 160 13.00 -12.46 -3.41
C TYR A 160 12.48 -13.47 -2.38
N TYR A 161 12.48 -14.74 -2.75
CA TYR A 161 12.32 -15.85 -1.82
C TYR A 161 13.53 -16.78 -1.91
N CYS A 162 13.87 -17.42 -0.80
CA CYS A 162 14.90 -18.44 -0.76
C CYS A 162 14.27 -19.74 -0.28
N ARG A 163 14.53 -20.82 -1.01
CA ARG A 163 14.11 -22.17 -0.61
C ARG A 163 15.37 -22.96 -0.29
N LYS A 164 15.44 -23.57 0.89
CA LYS A 164 16.52 -24.49 1.26
C LYS A 164 16.41 -25.75 0.38
N ARG A 165 17.23 -25.81 -0.67
CA ARG A 165 17.27 -26.93 -1.64
C ARG A 165 18.45 -27.86 -1.42
N ASP A 166 19.55 -27.34 -0.89
CA ASP A 166 20.78 -28.09 -0.67
C ASP A 166 20.65 -29.00 0.57
N PRO A 167 20.75 -30.34 0.41
CA PRO A 167 20.69 -31.27 1.54
C PRO A 167 21.78 -31.02 2.59
N ASP A 168 22.94 -30.52 2.16
CA ASP A 168 24.10 -30.27 3.02
C ASP A 168 24.17 -28.81 3.49
N PHE A 169 23.09 -28.04 3.31
CA PHE A 169 23.05 -26.61 3.61
C PHE A 169 23.52 -26.30 5.03
N ASP A 170 23.11 -27.08 6.04
CA ASP A 170 23.49 -26.81 7.42
C ASP A 170 25.00 -26.98 7.64
N GLN A 171 25.61 -27.98 7.01
CA GLN A 171 27.05 -28.21 7.07
C GLN A 171 27.83 -27.11 6.36
N LYS A 172 27.41 -26.72 5.14
CA LYS A 172 28.04 -25.63 4.39
C LYS A 172 27.89 -24.29 5.10
N MET A 173 26.70 -24.00 5.63
CA MET A 173 26.43 -22.82 6.44
C MET A 173 27.32 -22.80 7.67
N HIS A 174 27.45 -23.92 8.39
CA HIS A 174 28.34 -24.03 9.54
C HIS A 174 29.80 -23.68 9.17
N ASN A 175 30.32 -24.23 8.09
CA ASN A 175 31.68 -23.97 7.63
C ASN A 175 31.89 -22.48 7.29
N VAL A 176 30.94 -21.84 6.59
CA VAL A 176 31.03 -20.41 6.25
C VAL A 176 30.98 -19.55 7.52
N LEU A 177 30.05 -19.81 8.43
CA LEU A 177 29.95 -19.08 9.69
C LEU A 177 31.19 -19.27 10.57
N LEU A 178 31.83 -20.44 10.52
CA LEU A 178 33.07 -20.71 11.23
C LEU A 178 34.22 -19.83 10.72
N VAL A 179 34.32 -19.60 9.41
CA VAL A 179 35.30 -18.65 8.83
C VAL A 179 35.08 -17.24 9.36
N TYR A 180 33.83 -16.75 9.38
CA TYR A 180 33.51 -15.44 9.95
C TYR A 180 33.81 -15.35 11.45
N LYS A 181 33.57 -16.43 12.19
CA LYS A 181 33.89 -16.51 13.63
C LYS A 181 35.39 -16.59 13.88
N HIS A 182 36.13 -17.25 13.00
CA HIS A 182 37.59 -17.35 13.07
C HIS A 182 38.23 -15.97 12.84
N LEU A 183 37.68 -15.12 11.97
CA LEU A 183 38.14 -13.73 11.83
C LEU A 183 37.99 -12.91 13.12
N SER A 184 37.07 -13.28 14.01
CA SER A 184 36.91 -12.66 15.33
C SER A 184 37.67 -13.40 16.43
N MET A 185 38.59 -14.30 16.10
CA MET A 185 39.46 -15.00 17.03
C MET A 185 40.91 -14.89 16.54
N GLN A 186 41.86 -14.65 17.44
CA GLN A 186 43.28 -14.76 17.12
C GLN A 186 43.77 -16.13 17.60
N PHE A 187 44.69 -16.74 16.86
CA PHE A 187 45.35 -17.99 17.27
C PHE A 187 46.87 -17.81 17.17
N ASP A 188 47.63 -18.43 18.06
CA ASP A 188 49.09 -18.50 17.97
C ASP A 188 49.56 -19.57 16.95
N GLU A 189 50.87 -19.67 16.72
CA GLU A 189 51.45 -20.65 15.77
C GLU A 189 51.17 -22.11 16.16
N ASP A 190 50.86 -22.36 17.44
CA ASP A 190 50.50 -23.67 18.00
C ASP A 190 48.98 -23.94 17.96
N GLY A 191 48.19 -22.98 17.45
CA GLY A 191 46.74 -23.09 17.30
C GLY A 191 45.93 -22.81 18.56
N GLN A 192 46.52 -22.21 19.60
CA GLN A 192 45.79 -21.80 20.81
C GLN A 192 45.15 -20.43 20.66
N LEU A 193 43.96 -20.27 21.24
CA LEU A 193 43.17 -19.05 21.14
C LEU A 193 43.82 -17.89 21.92
N LEU A 194 44.18 -16.83 21.20
CA LEU A 194 44.66 -15.56 21.74
C LEU A 194 43.46 -14.60 21.96
N PRO A 195 43.12 -14.27 23.20
CA PRO A 195 42.07 -13.30 23.48
C PRO A 195 42.52 -11.88 23.14
N PHE A 196 41.63 -11.08 22.52
CA PHE A 196 41.90 -9.66 22.26
C PHE A 196 42.10 -8.91 23.58
N ALA A 197 43.27 -8.29 23.76
CA ALA A 197 43.57 -7.47 24.94
C ALA A 197 42.66 -6.23 24.97
N LYS A 198 42.10 -5.90 26.15
CA LYS A 198 41.19 -4.74 26.32
C LYS A 198 41.83 -3.39 25.99
N ASP A 199 43.17 -3.30 26.10
CA ASP A 199 43.98 -2.11 25.79
C ASP A 199 44.87 -2.32 24.54
N GLY A 200 44.60 -3.37 23.76
CA GLY A 200 45.38 -3.73 22.57
C GLY A 200 44.99 -2.93 21.32
N GLN A 201 45.88 -2.92 20.34
CA GLN A 201 45.66 -2.26 19.05
C GLN A 201 44.42 -2.87 18.35
N ILE A 202 43.42 -2.06 18.05
CA ILE A 202 42.18 -2.51 17.42
C ILE A 202 42.47 -2.90 15.96
N VAL A 203 42.32 -4.19 15.65
CA VAL A 203 42.48 -4.70 14.28
C VAL A 203 41.13 -4.65 13.58
N HIS A 204 41.03 -3.85 12.50
CA HIS A 204 39.86 -3.81 11.64
C HIS A 204 40.10 -4.68 10.40
N VAL A 205 39.25 -5.69 10.19
CA VAL A 205 39.24 -6.46 8.93
C VAL A 205 38.27 -5.78 7.97
N LEU A 206 38.80 -5.12 6.94
CA LEU A 206 38.01 -4.58 5.84
C LEU A 206 38.04 -5.58 4.67
N SER A 207 36.86 -6.08 4.30
CA SER A 207 36.67 -6.81 3.05
C SER A 207 36.05 -5.85 2.02
N TYR A 208 36.73 -5.66 0.90
CA TYR A 208 36.25 -4.83 -0.20
C TYR A 208 36.14 -5.72 -1.45
N ASP A 209 34.91 -5.93 -1.93
CA ASP A 209 34.63 -6.62 -3.18
C ASP A 209 34.78 -5.60 -4.31
N GLU A 210 35.97 -5.55 -4.91
CA GLU A 210 36.14 -4.85 -6.18
C GLU A 210 35.22 -5.54 -7.19
N LYS A 211 34.26 -4.79 -7.74
CA LYS A 211 33.33 -5.29 -8.75
C LYS A 211 33.76 -4.76 -10.13
N PRO A 212 34.87 -5.26 -10.73
CA PRO A 212 35.46 -4.73 -11.96
C PRO A 212 34.60 -5.00 -13.21
N GLY A 213 33.54 -5.80 -13.09
CA GLY A 213 32.63 -6.11 -14.18
C GLY A 213 31.19 -6.31 -13.71
N ILE A 214 30.26 -6.19 -14.65
CA ILE A 214 28.87 -6.60 -14.43
C ILE A 214 28.77 -8.08 -14.68
N GLN A 215 28.39 -8.82 -13.63
CA GLN A 215 28.11 -10.23 -13.77
C GLN A 215 26.79 -10.43 -14.51
N ALA A 216 26.82 -11.22 -15.59
CA ALA A 216 25.62 -11.63 -16.29
C ALA A 216 24.95 -12.76 -15.47
N THR A 217 23.76 -12.50 -14.96
CA THR A 217 23.00 -13.44 -14.15
C THR A 217 21.66 -13.74 -14.81
N ALA A 218 21.29 -15.01 -14.85
CA ALA A 218 19.95 -15.44 -15.21
C ALA A 218 19.27 -16.08 -14.00
N ASN A 219 17.94 -15.99 -13.93
CA ASN A 219 17.21 -16.68 -12.88
C ASN A 219 17.28 -18.19 -13.09
N THR A 220 17.32 -18.95 -12.00
CA THR A 220 17.26 -20.42 -12.10
C THR A 220 15.88 -20.90 -12.57
N TYR A 221 14.84 -20.14 -12.22
CA TYR A 221 13.42 -20.38 -12.55
C TYR A 221 12.78 -19.09 -13.06
N GLU A 222 11.66 -19.21 -13.77
CA GLU A 222 10.86 -18.04 -14.17
C GLU A 222 10.31 -17.31 -12.94
N ASP A 223 10.18 -15.98 -13.04
CA ASP A 223 9.54 -15.22 -11.96
C ASP A 223 8.07 -15.56 -11.90
N LEU A 224 7.54 -15.62 -10.69
CA LEU A 224 6.11 -15.79 -10.50
C LEU A 224 5.44 -14.40 -10.57
N PRO A 225 4.48 -14.18 -11.49
CA PRO A 225 3.77 -12.92 -11.58
C PRO A 225 2.91 -12.68 -10.33
N PRO A 226 2.53 -11.42 -10.06
CA PRO A 226 1.60 -11.15 -8.98
C PRO A 226 0.23 -11.77 -9.27
N ASP A 227 -0.39 -12.31 -8.23
CA ASP A 227 -1.72 -12.92 -8.23
C ASP A 227 -2.50 -12.54 -6.95
N GLU A 228 -3.62 -13.19 -6.70
CA GLU A 228 -4.45 -12.95 -5.51
C GLU A 228 -3.72 -13.21 -4.18
N ASN A 229 -2.71 -14.09 -4.17
CA ASN A 229 -1.94 -14.46 -2.98
C ASN A 229 -0.65 -13.62 -2.85
N TYR A 230 -0.04 -13.27 -3.98
CA TYR A 230 1.26 -12.63 -4.08
C TYR A 230 1.14 -11.29 -4.78
N LYS A 231 1.35 -10.23 -4.01
CA LYS A 231 1.16 -8.83 -4.44
C LYS A 231 2.26 -8.32 -5.39
N THR A 232 3.34 -9.06 -5.56
CA THR A 232 4.57 -8.65 -6.26
C THR A 232 5.10 -9.80 -7.09
N PHE A 233 5.92 -9.49 -8.10
CA PHE A 233 6.74 -10.52 -8.74
C PHE A 233 7.58 -11.23 -7.68
N SER A 234 7.54 -12.57 -7.67
CA SER A 234 8.35 -13.37 -6.76
C SER A 234 9.51 -13.99 -7.52
N ARG A 235 10.73 -13.67 -7.09
CA ARG A 235 11.97 -14.11 -7.73
C ARG A 235 12.73 -15.05 -6.81
N ASP A 236 13.25 -16.12 -7.39
CA ASP A 236 14.17 -17.00 -6.67
C ASP A 236 15.49 -16.26 -6.38
N TYR A 237 16.00 -16.39 -5.16
CA TYR A 237 17.31 -15.85 -4.80
C TYR A 237 18.44 -16.57 -5.54
N GLU A 238 18.24 -17.82 -5.94
CA GLU A 238 19.20 -18.56 -6.74
C GLU A 238 19.26 -18.04 -8.18
N TYR A 239 20.48 -17.89 -8.68
CA TYR A 239 20.76 -17.42 -10.03
C TYR A 239 21.86 -18.26 -10.69
N LYS A 240 21.78 -18.37 -12.02
CA LYS A 240 22.81 -18.95 -12.87
C LYS A 240 23.77 -17.86 -13.32
N ARG A 241 25.06 -18.10 -13.17
CA ARG A 241 26.12 -17.22 -13.68
C ARG A 241 26.34 -17.51 -15.16
N LEU A 242 26.22 -16.50 -16.01
CA LEU A 242 26.43 -16.60 -17.46
C LEU A 242 27.75 -15.94 -17.90
N GLY A 243 28.66 -15.72 -16.96
CA GLY A 243 29.93 -15.03 -17.17
C GLY A 243 29.90 -13.58 -16.69
N THR A 244 30.91 -12.82 -17.09
CA THR A 244 31.13 -11.44 -16.65
C THR A 244 31.42 -10.57 -17.86
N ILE A 245 30.78 -9.41 -17.92
CA ILE A 245 31.09 -8.37 -18.89
C ILE A 245 31.98 -7.33 -18.18
N SER A 246 33.16 -7.07 -18.74
CA SER A 246 34.01 -5.97 -18.28
C SER A 246 33.29 -4.64 -18.56
N LEU A 247 33.12 -3.83 -17.52
CA LEU A 247 32.59 -2.47 -17.67
C LEU A 247 33.65 -1.48 -18.20
N LEU A 248 34.92 -1.88 -18.13
CA LEU A 248 36.05 -1.12 -18.62
C LEU A 248 36.34 -1.59 -20.06
N ALA A 249 36.12 -0.69 -21.00
CA ALA A 249 36.51 -0.81 -22.40
C ALA A 249 37.97 -0.37 -22.58
#